data_AF-A0A328DPI6-F1
#
_entry.id   AF-A0A328DPI6-F1
#
_cell.length_a   1.000
_cell.length_b   1.000
_cell.length_c   1.000
_cell.angle_alpha   90.00
_cell.angle_beta   90.00
_cell.angle_gamma   90.00
#
_symmetry.space_group_name_H-M   'P 1'
#
loop_
_entity.id
_entity.type
_entity.pdbx_description
1 polymer ?
#
loop_
_entity_poly.entity_id
_entity_poly.type
_entity_poly.pdbx_seq_one_letter_code
_entity_poly.pdbx_strand_id
1 'polypeptide(L)'
;MEAYGGGSWTMIPNIQTNSNPSTPSNQDHLFLQQVQQQQQQLYQQPQMQTQPPPPPQQQYQSLASHFHLIQLVENLADTIENGMRDQHSDALVNETKNQFHKCQQLLNSISASISSKSLAVEGQKRKLAEAEQLSNQRKELISKYKTSVEELIKSEQ
;
A
#
# COMPACT_ATOMS: atom_id res chain seq x y z
N MET A 1 -5.71 -11.30 28.56
CA MET A 1 -4.24 -11.36 28.39
C MET A 1 -3.97 -11.77 26.95
N GLU A 2 -3.24 -11.10 26.08
CA GLU A 2 -2.55 -9.81 26.06
C GLU A 2 -2.47 -9.42 24.58
N ALA A 3 -2.87 -8.19 24.25
CA ALA A 3 -2.71 -7.60 22.94
C ALA A 3 -1.30 -7.01 22.88
N TYR A 4 -0.43 -7.56 22.04
CA TYR A 4 0.86 -6.92 21.78
C TYR A 4 0.63 -5.74 20.85
N GLY A 5 0.65 -4.56 21.49
CA GLY A 5 0.49 -3.26 20.88
C GLY A 5 1.68 -2.88 20.01
N GLY A 6 1.37 -2.13 18.95
CA GLY A 6 2.31 -1.63 17.98
C GLY A 6 3.39 -0.75 18.59
N GLY A 7 4.64 -1.14 18.35
CA GLY A 7 5.82 -0.31 18.60
C GLY A 7 5.88 0.83 17.59
N SER A 8 5.50 2.02 18.05
CA SER A 8 5.66 3.29 17.38
C SER A 8 7.16 3.63 17.25
N TRP A 9 7.69 3.56 16.03
CA TRP A 9 9.03 4.04 15.69
C TRP A 9 9.04 5.57 15.60
N THR A 10 8.89 6.26 16.73
CA THR A 10 9.17 7.69 16.77
C THR A 10 10.68 7.92 16.77
N MET A 11 11.19 8.29 15.58
CA MET A 11 12.28 9.24 15.32
C MET A 11 13.35 9.39 16.42
N ILE A 12 14.54 8.87 16.16
CA ILE A 12 15.76 9.21 16.93
C ILE A 12 16.16 10.64 16.55
N PRO A 13 16.27 11.61 17.49
CA PRO A 13 16.79 12.92 17.16
C PRO A 13 18.31 12.87 16.98
N ASN A 14 18.78 13.57 15.96
CA ASN A 14 20.19 13.80 15.67
C ASN A 14 20.84 14.64 16.79
N ILE A 15 21.60 14.01 17.68
CA ILE A 15 22.41 14.71 18.69
C ILE A 15 23.69 15.25 18.04
N GLN A 16 23.80 16.58 17.96
CA GLN A 16 25.09 17.24 17.70
C GLN A 16 26.01 17.00 18.90
N THR A 17 27.15 16.36 18.66
CA THR A 17 28.20 16.16 19.65
C THR A 17 28.90 17.50 19.91
N ASN A 18 28.60 18.16 21.03
CA ASN A 18 29.45 19.22 21.54
C ASN A 18 29.95 18.86 22.94
N SER A 19 31.27 18.74 23.04
CA SER A 19 31.99 18.25 24.21
C SER A 19 32.07 19.33 25.27
N ASN A 20 31.48 19.12 26.46
CA ASN A 20 32.03 19.68 27.70
C ASN A 20 31.48 18.95 28.94
N PRO A 21 32.33 18.43 29.85
CA PRO A 21 31.89 17.75 31.06
C PRO A 21 31.97 18.68 32.26
N SER A 22 30.88 19.36 32.63
CA SER A 22 30.66 19.95 33.97
C SER A 22 29.29 20.62 34.05
N THR A 23 28.31 20.00 34.72
CA THR A 23 27.29 20.59 35.62
C THR A 23 26.05 19.68 35.75
N PRO A 24 25.44 19.58 36.95
CA PRO A 24 24.32 18.66 37.19
C PRO A 24 22.97 19.23 36.74
N SER A 25 22.18 18.37 36.09
CA SER A 25 20.74 18.17 36.30
C SER A 25 19.87 19.43 36.41
N ASN A 26 19.61 20.11 35.29
CA ASN A 26 18.44 20.99 35.14
C ASN A 26 17.86 21.07 33.71
N GLN A 27 18.52 20.50 32.69
CA GLN A 27 18.01 20.54 31.32
C GLN A 27 16.83 19.59 31.04
N ASP A 28 16.66 18.54 31.85
CA ASP A 28 15.60 17.53 31.64
C ASP A 28 14.20 18.13 31.82
N HIS A 29 14.04 19.03 32.80
CA HIS A 29 12.75 19.68 33.09
C HIS A 29 12.28 20.62 31.97
N LEU A 30 13.20 21.30 31.28
CA LEU A 30 12.84 22.18 30.17
C LEU A 30 12.42 21.37 28.93
N PHE A 31 13.06 20.22 28.72
CA PHE A 31 12.72 19.31 27.62
C PHE A 31 11.36 18.65 27.83
N LEU A 32 11.05 18.20 29.05
CA LEU A 32 9.71 17.66 29.35
C LEU A 32 8.60 18.70 29.25
N GLN A 33 8.85 19.96 29.64
CA GLN A 33 7.85 21.02 29.50
C GLN A 33 7.58 21.37 28.02
N GLN A 34 8.60 21.29 27.16
CA GLN A 34 8.44 21.53 25.72
C GLN A 34 7.70 20.38 25.01
N VAL A 35 7.92 19.12 25.42
CA VAL A 35 7.19 17.96 24.87
C VAL A 35 5.71 18.00 25.27
N GLN A 36 5.38 18.46 26.48
CA GLN A 36 3.99 18.52 26.94
C GLN A 36 3.15 19.56 26.17
N GLN A 37 3.74 20.69 25.77
CA GLN A 37 3.01 21.71 25.00
C GLN A 37 2.73 21.29 23.55
N GLN A 38 3.58 20.47 22.94
CA GLN A 38 3.37 20.02 21.56
C GLN A 38 2.29 18.92 21.44
N GLN A 39 2.01 18.18 22.52
CA GLN A 39 0.99 17.13 22.48
C GLN A 39 -0.45 17.67 22.53
N GLN A 40 -0.68 18.89 23.05
CA GLN A 40 -2.03 19.42 23.21
C GLN A 40 -2.62 20.05 21.93
N GLN A 41 -1.79 20.39 20.94
CA GLN A 41 -2.27 20.90 19.64
C GLN A 41 -2.74 19.80 18.67
N LEU A 42 -2.39 18.53 18.89
CA LEU A 42 -2.81 17.45 17.98
C LEU A 42 -4.28 16.99 18.21
N TYR A 43 -4.96 17.47 19.26
CA TYR A 43 -6.34 17.07 19.57
C TYR A 43 -7.44 18.02 19.10
N GLN A 44 -7.11 19.14 18.44
CA GLN A 44 -8.14 19.93 17.72
C GLN A 44 -8.29 19.43 16.29
N GLN A 45 -9.03 18.33 16.14
CA GLN A 45 -9.57 17.93 14.85
C GLN A 45 -10.72 18.88 14.49
N PRO A 46 -10.73 19.54 13.31
CA PRO A 46 -11.96 20.13 12.79
C PRO A 46 -12.94 18.99 12.58
N GLN A 47 -14.13 19.08 13.20
CA GLN A 47 -15.24 18.16 12.97
C GLN A 47 -15.77 18.38 11.54
N MET A 48 -15.02 17.94 10.54
CA MET A 48 -15.51 17.81 9.17
C MET A 48 -16.42 16.59 9.16
N GLN A 49 -17.71 16.87 9.07
CA GLN A 49 -18.81 15.97 8.81
C GLN A 49 -18.48 15.09 7.59
N THR A 50 -17.78 14.00 7.82
CA THR A 50 -17.44 13.01 6.80
C THR A 50 -18.59 12.02 6.80
N GLN A 51 -19.50 12.17 5.83
CA GLN A 51 -20.33 11.05 5.41
C GLN A 51 -19.42 9.85 5.19
N PRO A 52 -19.77 8.65 5.71
CA PRO A 52 -19.06 7.44 5.35
C PRO A 52 -19.06 7.34 3.82
N PRO A 53 -17.90 7.22 3.15
CA PRO A 53 -17.91 6.81 1.76
C PRO A 53 -18.69 5.49 1.70
N PRO A 54 -19.63 5.34 0.74
CA PRO A 54 -20.34 4.08 0.59
C PRO A 54 -19.30 2.95 0.47
N PRO A 55 -19.56 1.78 1.09
CA PRO A 55 -18.66 0.64 0.94
C PRO A 55 -18.45 0.41 -0.56
N PRO A 56 -17.21 0.14 -1.03
CA PRO A 56 -17.01 -0.25 -2.41
C PRO A 56 -17.85 -1.52 -2.60
N GLN A 57 -18.95 -1.39 -3.34
CA GLN A 57 -19.76 -2.52 -3.75
C GLN A 57 -18.81 -3.47 -4.47
N GLN A 58 -18.43 -4.55 -3.79
CA GLN A 58 -17.84 -5.72 -4.41
C GLN A 58 -18.95 -6.40 -5.23
N GLN A 59 -19.36 -5.77 -6.32
CA GLN A 59 -20.20 -6.41 -7.33
C GLN A 59 -19.31 -6.96 -8.45
N TYR A 60 -18.28 -7.72 -8.07
CA TYR A 60 -17.58 -8.59 -9.02
C TYR A 60 -18.38 -9.90 -9.14
N GLN A 61 -19.64 -9.78 -9.56
CA GLN A 61 -20.43 -10.93 -10.02
C GLN A 61 -19.80 -11.41 -11.34
N SER A 62 -19.11 -12.55 -11.28
CA SER A 62 -18.43 -13.30 -12.37
C SER A 62 -18.23 -12.56 -13.70
N LEU A 63 -17.00 -12.09 -13.92
CA LEU A 63 -16.60 -11.04 -14.88
C LEU A 63 -16.77 -11.32 -16.37
N ALA A 64 -16.90 -12.56 -16.82
CA ALA A 64 -17.02 -12.88 -18.26
C ALA A 64 -18.31 -13.59 -18.62
N SER A 65 -18.84 -14.42 -17.71
CA SER A 65 -20.01 -15.25 -17.99
C SER A 65 -21.32 -14.45 -18.08
N HIS A 66 -21.42 -13.27 -17.45
CA HIS A 66 -22.66 -12.49 -17.44
C HIS A 66 -22.96 -11.75 -18.75
N PHE A 67 -21.96 -11.58 -19.62
CA PHE A 67 -22.11 -10.72 -20.80
C PHE A 67 -22.81 -11.43 -21.97
N HIS A 68 -22.88 -12.77 -21.97
CA HIS A 68 -23.53 -13.60 -23.00
C HIS A 68 -23.24 -13.14 -24.45
N LEU A 69 -22.04 -12.59 -24.70
CA LEU A 69 -21.70 -11.92 -25.97
C LEU A 69 -21.83 -12.85 -27.17
N ILE A 70 -21.43 -14.12 -26.99
CA ILE A 70 -21.48 -15.13 -28.06
C ILE A 70 -22.92 -15.30 -28.54
N GLN A 71 -23.87 -15.49 -27.62
CA GLN A 71 -25.28 -15.68 -27.95
C GLN A 71 -25.91 -14.42 -28.57
N LEU A 72 -25.55 -13.23 -28.09
CA LEU A 72 -26.03 -11.97 -28.68
C LEU A 72 -25.55 -11.78 -30.12
N VAL A 73 -24.28 -12.09 -30.40
CA VAL A 73 -23.70 -12.00 -31.74
C VAL A 73 -24.24 -13.08 -32.67
N GLU A 74 -24.44 -14.30 -32.17
CA GLU A 74 -25.06 -15.40 -32.93
C GLU A 74 -26.50 -15.07 -33.33
N ASN A 75 -27.31 -14.58 -32.39
CA ASN A 75 -28.69 -14.16 -32.67
C ASN A 75 -28.76 -12.98 -33.65
N LEU A 76 -27.80 -12.04 -33.54
CA LEU A 76 -27.70 -10.92 -34.46
C LEU A 76 -27.30 -11.40 -35.87
N ALA A 77 -26.37 -12.35 -35.97
CA ALA A 77 -25.95 -12.94 -37.24
C ALA A 77 -27.11 -13.66 -37.94
N ASP A 78 -27.87 -14.48 -37.20
CA ASP A 78 -29.07 -15.17 -37.71
C ASP A 78 -30.14 -14.17 -38.21
N THR A 79 -30.39 -13.11 -37.45
CA THR A 79 -31.35 -12.06 -37.83
C THR A 79 -30.94 -11.35 -39.14
N ILE A 80 -29.63 -11.13 -39.33
CA ILE A 80 -29.07 -10.53 -40.55
C ILE A 80 -29.16 -11.50 -41.74
N GLU A 81 -28.81 -12.77 -41.52
CA GLU A 81 -28.83 -13.82 -42.55
C GLU A 81 -30.26 -14.10 -43.06
N ASN A 82 -31.24 -14.03 -42.15
CA ASN A 82 -32.66 -14.16 -42.47
C ASN A 82 -33.28 -12.88 -43.06
N GLY A 83 -32.50 -11.80 -43.22
CA GLY A 83 -32.94 -10.55 -43.85
C GLY A 83 -33.95 -9.73 -43.04
N MET A 84 -34.17 -10.05 -41.77
CA MET A 84 -35.14 -9.37 -40.91
C MET A 84 -34.52 -8.12 -40.28
N ARG A 85 -34.45 -7.02 -41.04
CA ARG A 85 -34.16 -5.70 -40.46
C ARG A 85 -35.43 -5.07 -39.89
N ASP A 86 -35.75 -5.47 -38.69
CA ASP A 86 -36.87 -4.97 -37.90
C ASP A 86 -36.38 -4.34 -36.57
N GLN A 87 -37.33 -3.87 -35.74
CA GLN A 87 -37.01 -3.30 -34.43
C GLN A 87 -36.27 -4.27 -33.50
N HIS A 88 -36.43 -5.58 -33.70
CA HIS A 88 -35.72 -6.60 -32.93
C HIS A 88 -34.23 -6.64 -33.29
N SER A 89 -33.90 -6.54 -34.59
CA SER A 89 -32.50 -6.40 -35.02
C SER A 89 -31.81 -5.17 -34.43
N ASP A 90 -32.49 -4.02 -34.39
CA ASP A 90 -31.96 -2.78 -33.78
C ASP A 90 -31.77 -2.93 -32.27
N ALA A 91 -32.70 -3.61 -31.58
CA ALA A 91 -32.58 -3.90 -30.16
C ALA A 91 -31.37 -4.80 -29.86
N LEU A 92 -31.14 -5.83 -30.67
CA LEU A 92 -29.98 -6.73 -30.55
C LEU A 92 -28.66 -5.99 -30.79
N VAL A 93 -28.59 -5.09 -31.78
CA VAL A 93 -27.41 -4.25 -32.03
C VAL A 93 -27.12 -3.37 -30.81
N ASN A 94 -28.15 -2.73 -30.26
CA ASN A 94 -27.99 -1.85 -29.11
C ASN A 94 -27.58 -2.61 -27.84
N GLU A 95 -28.17 -3.78 -27.60
CA GLU A 95 -27.82 -4.65 -26.47
C GLU A 95 -26.37 -5.15 -26.60
N THR A 96 -25.98 -5.62 -27.78
CA THR A 96 -24.60 -6.04 -28.08
C THR A 96 -23.61 -4.91 -27.80
N LYS A 97 -23.90 -3.70 -28.30
CA LYS A 97 -23.08 -2.49 -28.06
C LYS A 97 -22.96 -2.18 -26.57
N ASN A 98 -24.07 -2.25 -25.82
CA ASN A 98 -24.07 -2.01 -24.38
C ASN A 98 -23.24 -3.05 -23.63
N GLN A 99 -23.32 -4.33 -23.99
CA GLN A 99 -22.52 -5.37 -23.35
C GLN A 99 -21.02 -5.19 -23.64
N PHE A 100 -20.64 -4.82 -24.86
CA PHE A 100 -19.25 -4.45 -25.17
C PHE A 100 -18.77 -3.23 -24.38
N HIS A 101 -19.61 -2.21 -24.21
CA HIS A 101 -19.25 -1.03 -23.41
C HIS A 101 -18.98 -1.41 -21.94
N LYS A 102 -19.85 -2.25 -21.35
CA LYS A 102 -19.65 -2.74 -19.98
C LYS A 102 -18.38 -3.60 -19.87
N CYS A 103 -18.10 -4.47 -20.85
CA CYS A 103 -16.84 -5.23 -20.90
C CYS A 103 -15.62 -4.30 -20.94
N GLN A 104 -15.67 -3.23 -21.75
CA GLN A 104 -14.57 -2.27 -21.82
C GLN A 104 -14.36 -1.53 -20.50
N GLN A 105 -15.43 -1.07 -19.86
CA GLN A 105 -15.34 -0.42 -18.54
C GLN A 105 -14.70 -1.36 -17.50
N LEU A 106 -15.07 -2.63 -17.56
CA LEU A 106 -14.55 -3.64 -16.68
C LEU A 106 -13.06 -3.89 -16.88
N LEU A 107 -12.62 -4.02 -18.12
CA LEU A 107 -11.19 -4.13 -18.46
C LEU A 107 -10.40 -2.90 -18.00
N ASN A 108 -10.97 -1.70 -18.15
CA ASN A 108 -10.35 -0.47 -17.66
C ASN A 108 -10.22 -0.47 -16.13
N SER A 109 -11.24 -0.93 -15.41
CA SER A 109 -11.22 -1.06 -13.95
C SER A 109 -10.16 -2.06 -13.47
N ILE A 110 -10.09 -3.23 -14.12
CA ILE A 110 -9.07 -4.25 -13.84
C ILE A 110 -7.68 -3.68 -14.09
N SER A 111 -7.47 -2.99 -15.22
CA SER A 111 -6.20 -2.35 -15.57
C SER A 111 -5.75 -1.33 -14.52
N ALA A 112 -6.67 -0.47 -14.07
CA ALA A 112 -6.40 0.50 -13.01
C ALA A 112 -6.04 -0.19 -11.67
N SER A 113 -6.76 -1.26 -11.31
CA SER A 113 -6.50 -2.03 -10.09
C SER A 113 -5.13 -2.71 -10.13
N ILE A 114 -4.77 -3.33 -11.25
CA ILE A 114 -3.46 -3.96 -11.45
C ILE A 114 -2.34 -2.93 -11.34
N SER A 115 -2.50 -1.78 -12.01
CA SER A 115 -1.50 -0.70 -12.00
C SER A 115 -1.26 -0.18 -10.57
N SER A 116 -2.33 0.03 -9.81
CA SER A 116 -2.24 0.46 -8.41
C SER A 116 -1.54 -0.57 -7.52
N LYS A 117 -1.90 -1.86 -7.65
CA LYS A 117 -1.25 -2.95 -6.90
C LYS A 117 0.22 -3.11 -7.29
N SER A 118 0.54 -3.00 -8.57
CA SER A 118 1.91 -3.10 -9.08
C SER A 118 2.81 -2.03 -8.48
N LEU A 119 2.33 -0.79 -8.38
CA LEU A 119 3.08 0.30 -7.77
C LEU A 119 3.39 0.03 -6.28
N ALA A 120 2.42 -0.51 -5.54
CA ALA A 120 2.59 -0.87 -4.13
C ALA A 120 3.62 -2.00 -3.95
N VAL A 121 3.55 -3.05 -4.78
CA VAL A 121 4.50 -4.18 -4.76
C VAL A 121 5.92 -3.71 -5.05
N GLU A 122 6.11 -2.82 -6.03
CA GLU A 122 7.44 -2.28 -6.36
C GLU A 122 8.03 -1.48 -5.19
N GLY A 123 7.19 -0.70 -4.49
CA GLY A 123 7.59 0.00 -3.28
C GLY A 123 8.01 -0.95 -2.14
N GLN A 124 7.30 -2.06 -1.95
CA GLN A 124 7.65 -3.08 -0.96
C GLN A 124 8.95 -3.79 -1.31
N LYS A 125 9.17 -4.14 -2.58
CA LYS A 125 10.40 -4.78 -3.08
C LYS A 125 11.63 -3.91 -2.81
N ARG A 126 11.52 -2.59 -3.01
CA ARG A 126 12.61 -1.64 -2.70
C ARG A 126 12.96 -1.64 -1.20
N LYS A 127 11.94 -1.54 -0.33
CA LYS A 127 12.14 -1.58 1.12
C LYS A 127 12.78 -2.88 1.59
N LEU A 128 12.40 -4.01 0.99
CA LEU A 128 13.00 -5.30 1.28
C LEU A 128 14.49 -5.32 0.92
N ALA A 129 14.86 -4.82 -0.26
CA ALA A 129 16.25 -4.75 -0.70
C ALA A 129 17.12 -3.89 0.24
N GLU A 130 16.62 -2.73 0.69
CA GLU A 130 17.32 -1.89 1.67
C GLU A 130 17.51 -2.60 3.03
N ALA A 131 16.48 -3.28 3.53
CA ALA A 131 16.55 -4.03 4.77
C ALA A 131 17.55 -5.19 4.69
N GLU A 132 17.59 -5.88 3.55
CA GLU A 132 18.56 -6.96 3.30
C GLU A 132 19.99 -6.43 3.26
N GLN A 133 20.23 -5.31 2.57
CA GLN A 133 21.55 -4.67 2.53
C GLN A 133 22.04 -4.29 3.94
N LEU A 134 21.16 -3.71 4.77
CA LEU A 134 21.51 -3.36 6.14
C LEU A 134 21.78 -4.60 7.01
N SER A 135 20.99 -5.66 6.83
CA SER A 135 21.21 -6.95 7.50
C SER A 135 22.58 -7.54 7.16
N ASN A 136 22.97 -7.50 5.89
CA ASN A 136 24.27 -8.01 5.44
C ASN A 136 25.42 -7.18 6.01
N GLN A 137 25.34 -5.84 5.98
CA GLN A 137 26.34 -4.97 6.61
C GLN A 137 26.52 -5.28 8.11
N ARG A 138 25.42 -5.52 8.84
CA ARG A 138 25.47 -5.90 10.26
C ARG A 138 26.17 -7.23 10.47
N LYS A 139 25.87 -8.24 9.64
CA LYS A 139 26.54 -9.55 9.70
C LYS A 139 28.04 -9.43 9.46
N GLU A 140 28.46 -8.63 8.48
CA GLU A 140 29.89 -8.38 8.21
C GLU A 140 30.57 -7.71 9.40
N LEU A 141 29.92 -6.70 9.99
CA LEU A 141 30.48 -5.99 11.15
C LEU A 141 30.60 -6.92 12.37
N ILE A 142 29.59 -7.75 12.62
CA ILE A 142 29.63 -8.78 13.67
C ILE A 142 30.78 -9.76 13.43
N SER A 143 30.97 -10.20 12.18
CA SER A 143 32.08 -11.08 11.81
C SER A 143 33.44 -10.44 12.10
N LYS A 144 33.63 -9.17 11.71
CA LYS A 144 34.87 -8.43 11.97
C LYS A 144 35.13 -8.28 13.47
N TYR A 145 34.10 -7.90 14.23
CA TYR A 145 34.23 -7.78 15.69
C TYR A 145 34.60 -9.12 16.33
N LYS A 146 33.95 -10.21 15.91
CA LYS A 146 34.27 -11.56 16.39
C LYS A 146 35.74 -11.91 16.11
N THR A 147 36.24 -11.66 14.90
CA THR A 147 37.66 -11.87 14.56
C THR A 147 38.58 -11.04 15.47
N SER A 148 38.32 -9.74 15.65
CA SER A 148 39.15 -8.88 16.50
C SER A 148 39.18 -9.34 17.96
N VAL A 149 38.05 -9.81 18.50
CA VAL A 149 37.98 -10.38 19.86
C VAL A 149 38.81 -11.67 19.95
N GLU A 150 38.70 -12.57 18.96
CA GLU A 150 39.51 -13.79 18.92
C GLU A 150 41.01 -13.50 18.85
N GLU A 151 41.43 -12.48 18.10
CA GLU A 151 42.83 -12.05 18.02
C GLU A 151 43.36 -11.47 19.33
N LEU A 152 42.55 -10.66 20.02
CA LEU A 152 42.89 -10.12 21.34
C LEU A 152 43.10 -11.23 22.36
N ILE A 153 42.17 -12.19 22.44
CA ILE A 153 42.26 -13.33 23.36
C ILE A 153 43.52 -14.17 23.09
N LYS A 154 43.86 -14.40 21.82
CA LYS A 154 45.09 -15.13 21.44
C LYS A 154 46.37 -14.38 21.80
N SER A 155 46.31 -13.05 21.85
CA SER A 155 47.47 -12.21 22.18
C SER A 155 47.73 -12.12 23.69
N GLU A 156 46.74 -12.44 24.54
CA GLU A 156 46.87 -12.49 26.00
C GLU A 156 47.31 -13.86 26.55
N GLN A 157 47.39 -14.90 25.72
CA GLN A 157 47.89 -16.25 26.06
C GLN A 157 49.35 -16.44 25.68
#